data_AF-A0A3R7TYH6-F1
#
_entry.id   AF-A0A3R7TYH6-F1
#
_cell.length_a   1.000
_cell.length_b   1.000
_cell.length_c   1.000
_cell.angle_alpha   90.00
_cell.angle_beta   90.00
_cell.angle_gamma   90.00
#
_symmetry.space_group_name_H-M   'P 1'
#
loop_
_entity.id
_entity.type
_entity.pdbx_description
1 polymer ?
#
loop_
_entity_poly.entity_id
_entity_poly.type
_entity_poly.pdbx_seq_one_letter_code
_entity_poly.pdbx_strand_id
1 'polypeptide(L)' 'MGLLIISLVFGGLTGCLIWLAFGSQLPLKQPEKWSVIKNIASYALLSGVVIYATIFSVV' A
#
# COMPACT_ATOMS: atom_id res chain seq x y z
N MET A 1 0.76 21.47 -9.35
CA MET A 1 1.18 21.15 -7.97
C MET A 1 0.09 20.47 -7.14
N GLY A 2 -1.19 20.84 -7.26
CA GLY A 2 -2.28 20.18 -6.52
C GLY A 2 -2.39 18.67 -6.75
N LEU A 3 -2.11 18.19 -7.97
CA LEU A 3 -2.06 16.76 -8.30
C LEU A 3 -1.03 15.99 -7.46
N LEU A 4 0.16 16.55 -7.20
CA LEU A 4 1.17 15.88 -6.37
C LEU A 4 0.71 15.74 -4.93
N ILE A 5 0.04 16.77 -4.38
CA ILE A 5 -0.49 16.75 -3.02
C ILE A 5 -1.61 15.72 -2.91
N ILE A 6 -2.53 15.69 -3.88
CA ILE A 6 -3.63 14.72 -3.92
C ILE A 6 -3.07 13.29 -4.00
N SER A 7 -2.09 13.03 -4.87
CA SER A 7 -1.44 11.72 -4.97
C SER A 7 -0.71 11.32 -3.69
N LEU A 8 -0.09 12.27 -2.98
CA LEU A 8 0.57 12.01 -1.70
C LEU A 8 -0.44 11.62 -0.61
N VAL A 9 -1.55 12.34 -0.52
CA VAL A 9 -2.61 12.07 0.46
C VAL A 9 -3.33 10.77 0.14
N PHE A 10 -3.72 10.55 -1.12
CA PHE A 10 -4.33 9.29 -1.56
C PHE A 10 -3.36 8.12 -1.34
N GLY A 11 -2.08 8.29 -1.64
CA GLY A 11 -1.09 7.24 -1.44
C GLY A 11 -0.86 6.88 0.02
N GLY A 12 -0.79 7.88 0.89
CA GLY A 12 -0.70 7.66 2.34
C GLY A 12 -1.93 6.94 2.90
N LEU A 13 -3.14 7.40 2.52
CA LEU A 13 -4.39 6.76 2.95
C LEU A 13 -4.50 5.32 2.46
N THR A 14 -4.19 5.08 1.19
CA THR A 14 -4.26 3.75 0.59
C THR A 14 -3.24 2.81 1.23
N GLY A 15 -2.02 3.29 1.50
CA GLY A 15 -1.01 2.51 2.22
C GLY A 15 -1.43 2.17 3.65
N CYS A 16 -2.04 3.12 4.37
CA CYS A 16 -2.61 2.86 5.69
C CYS A 16 -3.77 1.85 5.67
N LEU A 17 -4.64 1.91 4.66
CA LEU A 17 -5.75 0.97 4.50
C LEU A 17 -5.25 -0.45 4.17
N ILE A 18 -4.27 -0.58 3.27
CA ILE A 18 -3.66 -1.88 2.95
C ILE A 18 -2.93 -2.44 4.18
N TRP A 19 -2.25 -1.57 4.95
CA TRP A 19 -1.65 -1.96 6.23
C TRP A 19 -2.69 -2.36 7.28
N LEU A 20 -3.85 -1.71 7.37
CA LEU A 20 -4.90 -2.15 8.29
C LEU A 20 -5.52 -3.49 7.87
N ALA A 21 -5.74 -3.70 6.57
CA ALA A 21 -6.36 -4.91 6.05
C ALA A 21 -5.44 -6.13 6.09
N PHE A 22 -4.15 -5.95 5.76
CA PHE A 22 -3.20 -7.05 5.55
C PHE A 22 -1.91 -6.93 6.39
N GLY A 23 -1.65 -5.77 7.02
CA GLY A 23 -0.47 -5.42 7.84
C GLY A 23 -0.04 -6.46 8.86
N SER A 24 -1.04 -6.95 9.59
CA SER A 24 -0.86 -7.95 10.65
C SER A 24 -0.84 -9.37 10.12
N GLN A 25 -1.17 -9.56 8.84
CA GLN A 25 -1.51 -10.86 8.28
C GLN A 25 -0.51 -11.36 7.25
N LEU A 26 0.49 -10.58 6.82
CA LEU A 26 1.51 -11.06 5.88
C LEU A 26 2.72 -11.71 6.59
N PRO A 27 3.14 -12.92 6.16
CA PRO A 27 2.49 -13.83 5.21
C PRO A 27 1.24 -14.50 5.80
N LEU A 28 0.17 -14.56 5.00
CA LEU A 28 -1.12 -15.11 5.42
C LEU A 28 -0.94 -16.57 5.84
N LYS A 29 -1.34 -16.86 7.09
CA LYS A 29 -1.37 -18.21 7.68
C LYS A 29 -0.01 -18.90 7.83
N GLN A 30 1.10 -18.15 7.94
CA GLN A 30 2.38 -18.76 8.35
C GLN A 30 2.83 -18.27 9.74
N PRO A 31 3.46 -19.17 10.54
CA PRO A 31 3.95 -18.81 11.88
C PRO A 31 5.15 -17.85 11.83
N GLU A 32 5.88 -17.83 10.71
CA GLU A 32 7.04 -16.97 10.51
C GLU A 32 6.63 -15.66 9.82
N LYS A 33 6.68 -14.55 10.56
CA LYS A 33 6.48 -13.21 9.99
C LYS A 33 7.57 -12.90 8.98
N TRP A 34 7.20 -12.26 7.87
CA TRP A 34 8.19 -11.73 6.93
C TRP A 34 9.09 -10.72 7.62
N SER A 35 10.38 -10.74 7.26
CA SER A 35 11.32 -9.70 7.63
C SER A 35 10.74 -8.32 7.31
N VAL A 36 10.97 -7.36 8.19
CA VAL A 36 10.41 -6.00 8.14
C VAL A 36 10.55 -5.37 6.76
N ILE A 37 11.70 -5.57 6.10
CA ILE A 37 11.99 -5.04 4.76
C ILE A 37 11.03 -5.64 3.71
N LYS A 38 10.82 -6.95 3.73
CA LYS A 38 9.90 -7.63 2.80
C LYS A 38 8.46 -7.19 3.02
N ASN A 39 8.08 -7.00 4.28
CA ASN A 39 6.74 -6.53 4.64
C ASN A 39 6.52 -5.12 4.07
N ILE A 40 7.40 -4.17 4.38
CA ILE A 40 7.33 -2.78 3.88
C ILE A 40 7.37 -2.73 2.36
N ALA A 41 8.26 -3.49 1.71
CA ALA A 41 8.35 -3.52 0.25
C ALA A 41 7.05 -4.02 -0.39
N SER A 42 6.41 -5.04 0.19
CA SER A 42 5.13 -5.56 -0.30
C SER A 42 3.99 -4.53 -0.17
N TYR A 43 3.92 -3.80 0.95
CA TYR A 43 2.94 -2.73 1.12
C TYR A 43 3.19 -1.55 0.19
N ALA A 44 4.45 -1.15 0.01
CA ALA A 44 4.80 -0.07 -0.91
C ALA A 44 4.39 -0.42 -2.35
N LEU A 45 4.60 -1.66 -2.77
CA LEU A 45 4.26 -2.13 -4.11
C LEU A 45 2.74 -2.23 -4.30
N LEU A 46 2.00 -2.81 -3.33
CA LEU A 46 0.54 -2.83 -3.34
C LEU A 46 -0.06 -1.43 -3.37
N SER A 47 0.45 -0.52 -2.53
CA SER A 47 0.00 0.87 -2.48
C SER A 47 0.26 1.56 -3.81
N GLY A 48 1.46 1.38 -4.39
CA GLY A 48 1.81 1.93 -5.70
C GLY A 48 0.88 1.45 -6.81
N VAL A 49 0.54 0.16 -6.84
CA VAL A 49 -0.41 -0.40 -7.82
C VAL A 49 -1.81 0.19 -7.65
N VAL A 50 -2.32 0.28 -6.43
CA VAL A 50 -3.67 0.84 -6.18
C VAL A 50 -3.71 2.34 -6.51
N ILE A 51 -2.68 3.10 -6.16
CA ILE A 51 -2.57 4.52 -6.51
C ILE A 51 -2.54 4.69 -8.03
N TYR A 52 -1.71 3.90 -8.72
CA TYR A 52 -1.61 3.95 -10.18
C TYR A 52 -2.95 3.63 -10.84
N ALA A 53 -3.60 2.53 -10.45
CA ALA A 53 -4.92 2.16 -10.97
C ALA A 53 -5.97 3.24 -10.69
N THR A 54 -5.96 3.84 -9.50
CA THR A 54 -6.91 4.92 -9.16
C THR A 54 -6.66 6.17 -10.01
N ILE A 55 -5.41 6.56 -10.22
CA ILE A 55 -5.07 7.77 -10.99
C ILE A 55 -5.28 7.58 -12.49
N PHE A 56 -5.01 6.39 -13.04
CA PHE A 56 -4.98 6.17 -14.49
C PHE A 56 -6.16 5.34 -15.03
N SER A 57 -6.98 4.75 -14.17
CA SER A 57 -8.16 3.98 -14.59
C SER A 57 -9.49 4.49 -14.04
N VAL A 58 -9.49 5.32 -12.98
CA VAL A 58 -10.71 5.93 -12.43
C VAL A 58 -10.84 7.41 -12.81
N VAL A 59 -9.73 8.09 -13.16
CA VAL A 59 -9.71 9.44 -13.75
C VAL A 59 -9.61 9.32 -15.27
#